data_AF-U5VZ70-F1
#
_entry.id   AF-U5VZ70-F1
#
_cell.length_a   1.000
_cell.length_b   1.000
_cell.length_c   1.000
_cell.angle_alpha   90.00
_cell.angle_beta   90.00
_cell.angle_gamma   90.00
#
_symmetry.space_group_name_H-M   'P 1'
#
loop_
_entity.id
_entity.type
_entity.pdbx_description
1 polymer ?
#
loop_
_entity_poly.entity_id
_entity_poly.type
_entity_poly.pdbx_seq_one_letter_code
_entity_poly.pdbx_strand_id
1 'polypeptide(L)' 'MGAGAAPQRRAVELGVTFIDTADSYGPAVAEELIREALHPYPDGLVIGTKAGLLRPEPIRQPGR' A
#
# COMPACT_ATOMS: atom_id res chain seq x y z
N MET A 1 1.43 -15.01 -7.24
CA MET A 1 1.58 -13.55 -7.37
C MET A 1 0.34 -12.92 -6.78
N GLY A 2 0.45 -12.18 -5.66
CA GLY A 2 -0.70 -11.56 -5.02
C GLY A 2 -1.36 -10.53 -5.94
N ALA A 3 -2.69 -10.51 -5.97
CA ALA A 3 -3.49 -9.73 -6.93
C ALA A 3 -3.29 -8.20 -6.86
N GLY A 4 -2.56 -7.70 -5.85
CA GLY A 4 -2.44 -6.27 -5.57
C GLY A 4 -1.17 -5.59 -6.05
N ALA A 5 -0.14 -6.29 -6.55
CA ALA A 5 1.18 -5.71 -6.82
C ALA A 5 1.38 -5.10 -8.24
N ALA A 6 0.46 -5.38 -9.16
CA ALA A 6 0.56 -4.94 -10.55
C ALA A 6 0.35 -3.43 -10.75
N PRO A 7 -0.62 -2.76 -10.08
CA PRO A 7 -0.87 -1.34 -10.28
C PRO A 7 0.27 -0.41 -9.80
N GLN A 8 0.93 -0.74 -8.68
CA GLN A 8 2.00 0.09 -8.09
C GLN A 8 3.24 0.09 -8.98
N ARG A 9 3.65 -1.09 -9.47
CA ARG A 9 4.74 -1.19 -10.45
C ARG A 9 4.42 -0.38 -11.70
N ARG A 10 3.21 -0.51 -12.23
CA ARG A 10 2.79 0.24 -13.41
C ARG A 10 2.81 1.76 -13.18
N ALA A 11 2.39 2.22 -12.00
CA ALA A 11 2.44 3.64 -11.67
C ALA A 11 3.88 4.18 -11.70
N VAL A 12 4.82 3.45 -11.09
CA VAL A 12 6.25 3.81 -11.11
C VAL A 12 6.83 3.78 -12.53
N GLU A 13 6.50 2.77 -13.34
CA GLU A 13 6.90 2.70 -14.76
C GLU A 13 6.40 3.90 -15.58
N LEU A 14 5.27 4.48 -15.18
CA LEU A 14 4.68 5.67 -15.80
C LEU A 14 5.25 6.99 -15.24
N GLY A 15 6.24 6.92 -14.35
CA GLY A 15 6.93 8.08 -13.80
C GLY A 15 6.31 8.64 -12.51
N VAL A 16 5.41 7.91 -11.84
CA VAL A 16 4.92 8.32 -10.51
C VAL A 16 6.05 8.20 -9.49
N THR A 17 6.37 9.32 -8.83
CA THR A 17 7.42 9.41 -7.80
C THR A 17 6.89 9.60 -6.39
N PHE A 18 5.57 9.74 -6.22
CA PHE A 18 4.93 9.89 -4.91
C PHE A 18 3.76 8.92 -4.76
N ILE A 19 3.81 8.07 -3.74
CA ILE A 19 2.74 7.14 -3.38
C ILE A 19 2.18 7.54 -2.02
N ASP A 20 0.89 7.81 -1.99
CA ASP A 20 0.14 8.11 -0.78
C ASP A 20 -0.62 6.85 -0.31
N THR A 21 -0.46 6.47 0.95
CA THR A 21 -1.12 5.32 1.58
C THR A 21 -1.57 5.63 3.01
N ALA A 22 -2.19 4.66 3.67
CA ALA A 22 -2.56 4.69 5.07
C ALA A 22 -2.76 3.26 5.61
N ASP A 23 -2.49 3.03 6.90
CA ASP A 23 -2.81 1.76 7.60
C ASP A 23 -4.30 1.37 7.50
N SER A 24 -5.17 2.37 7.33
CA SER A 24 -6.61 2.16 7.21
C SER A 24 -7.02 1.48 5.90
N TYR A 25 -6.22 1.56 4.82
CA TYR A 25 -6.56 1.08 3.48
C TYR A 25 -6.37 -0.43 3.35
N GLY A 26 -7.45 -1.20 3.50
CA GLY A 26 -7.39 -2.66 3.60
C GLY A 26 -6.53 -3.00 4.83
N PRO A 27 -7.11 -3.20 6.02
CA PRO A 27 -6.38 -3.10 7.30
C PRO A 27 -4.99 -3.77 7.27
N ALA A 28 -3.92 -2.96 7.36
CA ALA A 28 -2.52 -3.41 7.28
C ALA A 28 -2.09 -4.16 5.99
N VAL A 29 -2.85 -4.08 4.89
CA VAL A 29 -2.57 -4.78 3.62
C VAL A 29 -1.95 -3.86 2.58
N ALA A 30 -2.40 -2.60 2.47
CA ALA A 30 -1.91 -1.72 1.40
C ALA A 30 -0.40 -1.47 1.46
N GLU A 31 0.15 -1.24 2.65
CA GLU A 31 1.58 -1.00 2.83
C GLU A 31 2.42 -2.25 2.54
N GLU A 32 1.92 -3.44 2.90
CA GLU A 32 2.56 -4.71 2.56
C GLU A 32 2.58 -4.95 1.05
N LEU A 33 1.49 -4.64 0.35
CA LEU A 33 1.42 -4.74 -1.11
C LEU A 33 2.37 -3.75 -1.79
N ILE A 34 2.50 -2.53 -1.27
CA ILE A 34 3.49 -1.55 -1.78
C ILE A 34 4.91 -2.10 -1.59
N ARG A 35 5.22 -2.68 -0.42
CA ARG A 35 6.52 -3.31 -0.16
C ARG A 35 6.77 -4.50 -1.09
N GLU A 36 5.83 -5.42 -1.23
CA GLU A 36 5.94 -6.57 -2.13
C GLU A 36 6.15 -6.11 -3.59
N ALA A 37 5.47 -5.04 -3.99
CA ALA A 37 5.50 -4.57 -5.37
C ALA A 37 6.79 -3.83 -5.72
N LEU A 38 7.31 -3.01 -4.80
CA LEU A 38 8.30 -1.98 -5.12
C LEU A 38 9.63 -2.15 -4.40
N HIS A 39 9.79 -3.08 -3.45
CA HIS A 39 11.09 -3.31 -2.82
C HIS A 39 12.00 -4.19 -3.71
N PRO A 40 13.29 -3.82 -3.93
CA PRO A 40 13.96 -2.61 -3.43
C PRO A 40 13.46 -1.34 -4.12
N TYR A 41 13.24 -0.29 -3.34
CA TYR A 41 12.59 0.93 -3.82
C TYR A 41 13.45 1.66 -4.86
N PRO A 42 12.85 2.17 -5.96
CA PRO A 42 13.53 3.05 -6.90
C PRO A 42 14.01 4.34 -6.24
N ASP A 43 15.13 4.87 -6.73
CA ASP A 43 15.63 6.17 -6.30
C ASP A 43 14.60 7.28 -6.58
N GLY A 44 14.45 8.19 -5.62
CA GLY A 44 13.52 9.32 -5.72
C GLY A 44 12.04 8.98 -5.52
N LEU A 45 11.69 7.71 -5.24
CA LEU A 45 10.34 7.34 -4.82
C LEU A 45 10.09 7.77 -3.37
N VAL A 46 9.04 8.55 -3.16
CA VAL A 46 8.58 8.98 -1.83
C VAL A 46 7.27 8.27 -1.49
N ILE A 47 7.22 7.66 -0.30
CA ILE A 47 6.02 7.00 0.23
C ILE A 47 5.53 7.78 1.44
N GLY A 48 4.35 8.37 1.33
CA GLY A 48 3.65 9.02 2.43
C GLY A 48 2.62 8.09 3.05
N THR A 49 2.66 7.91 4.38
CA THR A 49 1.63 7.15 5.11
C THR A 49 0.92 8.00 6.15
N LYS A 50 -0.21 7.53 6.64
CA LYS A 50 -1.08 8.19 7.62
C LYS A 50 -1.35 7.28 8.79
N ALA A 51 -1.32 7.87 9.98
CA ALA A 51 -1.64 7.24 11.24
C ALA A 51 -2.73 8.02 11.99
N GLY A 52 -3.30 7.44 13.05
CA GLY A 52 -4.24 8.10 13.95
C GLY A 52 -5.70 7.62 13.86
N LEU A 53 -6.03 6.74 12.91
CA LEU A 53 -7.32 6.05 12.91
C LEU A 53 -7.27 4.87 13.88
N LEU A 54 -7.89 5.02 15.05
CA LEU A 54 -8.13 3.91 15.97
C LEU A 54 -9.40 3.17 15.54
N ARG A 55 -9.28 1.86 15.33
CA ARG A 55 -10.43 0.97 15.11
C ARG A 55 -10.69 0.18 16.40
N PRO A 56 -11.70 0.56 17.21
CA PRO A 56 -11.98 -0.11 18.47
C PRO A 56 -12.55 -1.52 18.29
N GLU A 57 -13.09 -1.83 17.10
CA GLU A 57 -13.63 -3.14 16.76
C GLU A 57 -12.75 -3.85 15.70
N PRO A 58 -12.55 -5.18 15.80
CA PRO A 58 -11.85 -5.95 14.78
C PRO A 58 -12.54 -5.82 13.42
N ILE A 59 -11.76 -5.65 12.35
CA ILE A 59 -12.34 -5.66 11.00
C ILE A 59 -12.83 -7.07 10.70
N ARG A 60 -14.16 -7.23 10.63
CA ARG A 60 -14.77 -8.39 10.02
C ARG A 60 -14.61 -8.27 8.52
N GLN A 61 -13.73 -9.06 7.93
CA GLN A 61 -13.73 -9.20 6.48
C GLN A 61 -15.01 -9.94 6.08
N PRO A 62 -15.87 -9.38 5.21
CA PRO A 62 -17.03 -10.11 4.72
C PRO A 62 -16.54 -11.37 4.00
N GLY A 63 -16.85 -12.55 4.55
CA GLY A 63 -16.52 -13.84 3.93
C GLY A 63 -15.18 -14.47 4.31
N ARG A 64 -14.53 -14.04 5.40
CA ARG A 64 -13.43 -14.79 6.04
C ARG A 64 -13.75 -15.09 7.51
#